data_AF-A0A941P8U5-F1
#
_entry.id   AF-A0A941P8U5-F1
#
_cell.length_a   1.000
_cell.length_b   1.000
_cell.length_c   1.000
_cell.angle_alpha   90.00
_cell.angle_beta   90.00
_cell.angle_gamma   90.00
#
_symmetry.space_group_name_H-M   'P 1'
#
loop_
_entity.id
_entity.type
_entity.pdbx_description
1 polymer ?
#
loop_
_entity_poly.entity_id
_entity_poly.type
_entity_poly.pdbx_seq_one_letter_code
_entity_poly.pdbx_strand_id
1 'polypeptide(L)'
;KGLGDLGFGAEAKQAMQQRADFLAERGLAERRGQRVILARNLLGTLRNRELTQAAKNIAAETGLEHRPVADGQRVAGIYRRNVMLASGRYAMLDDGMGFSLVPWKPVIEQRLGQQIAATVRSGTASWEIGRRPGLSRG
;
A
#
# COMPACT_ATOMS: atom_id res chain seq x y z
N LYS A 1 -3.52 2.74 43.52
CA LYS A 1 -2.19 2.40 42.96
C LYS A 1 -2.38 1.11 42.16
N GLY A 2 -2.57 1.22 40.85
CA GLY A 2 -3.10 0.13 40.00
C GLY A 2 -1.98 -0.59 39.23
N LEU A 3 -2.18 -1.88 38.99
CA LEU A 3 -1.26 -2.85 38.37
C LEU A 3 -0.92 -2.57 36.88
N GLY A 4 -0.94 -1.30 36.43
CA GLY A 4 -0.60 -0.89 35.07
C GLY A 4 0.83 -0.35 34.91
N ASP A 5 1.56 -0.16 36.01
CA ASP A 5 2.87 0.52 36.04
C ASP A 5 4.08 -0.42 36.16
N LEU A 6 3.89 -1.74 36.08
CA LEU A 6 4.98 -2.72 36.22
C LEU A 6 4.88 -3.79 35.13
N GLY A 7 5.71 -3.67 34.08
CA GLY A 7 5.84 -4.64 32.98
C GLY A 7 5.39 -4.12 31.60
N PHE A 8 5.10 -5.03 30.67
CA PHE A 8 4.74 -4.81 29.26
C PHE A 8 3.82 -3.61 28.98
N GLY A 9 2.91 -3.26 29.89
CA GLY A 9 2.05 -2.07 29.77
C GLY A 9 2.81 -0.74 29.80
N ALA A 10 3.84 -0.62 30.62
CA ALA A 10 4.72 0.55 30.67
C ALA A 10 5.58 0.63 29.40
N GLU A 11 6.11 -0.50 28.94
CA GLU A 11 6.89 -0.58 27.68
C GLU A 11 6.04 -0.22 26.47
N ALA A 12 4.81 -0.75 26.37
CA ALA A 12 3.89 -0.43 25.29
C ALA A 12 3.49 1.06 25.31
N LYS A 13 3.24 1.64 26.50
CA LYS A 13 2.94 3.06 26.65
C LYS A 13 4.13 3.93 26.24
N GLN A 14 5.35 3.53 26.59
CA GLN A 14 6.58 4.23 26.22
C GLN A 14 6.85 4.14 24.71
N ALA A 15 6.65 2.97 24.09
CA ALA A 15 6.75 2.79 22.64
C ALA A 15 5.68 3.59 21.88
N MET A 16 4.45 3.65 22.39
CA MET A 16 3.40 4.52 21.83
C MET A 16 3.76 6.00 21.95
N GLN A 17 4.40 6.40 23.05
CA GLN A 17 4.85 7.78 23.26
C GLN A 17 5.95 8.17 22.29
N GLN A 18 6.99 7.34 22.14
CA GLN A 18 8.07 7.53 21.17
C GLN A 18 7.53 7.58 19.73
N ARG A 19 6.55 6.72 19.42
CA ARG A 19 5.88 6.74 18.12
C ARG A 19 5.10 8.03 17.89
N ALA A 20 4.41 8.54 18.90
CA ALA A 20 3.69 9.80 18.83
C ALA A 20 4.63 10.99 18.62
N ASP A 21 5.79 10.99 19.28
CA ASP A 21 6.79 12.05 19.14
C ASP A 21 7.40 12.06 17.73
N PHE A 22 7.78 10.89 17.21
CA PHE A 22 8.24 10.75 15.83
C PHE A 22 7.19 11.21 14.79
N LEU A 23 5.91 10.95 15.06
CA LEU A 23 4.82 11.41 14.19
C LEU A 23 4.62 12.93 14.32
N ALA A 24 4.75 13.50 15.51
CA ALA A 24 4.61 14.93 15.73
C ALA A 24 5.73 15.73 15.04
N GLU A 25 6.98 15.27 15.12
CA GLU A 25 8.13 15.85 14.42
C GLU A 25 7.94 15.90 12.89
N ARG A 26 7.17 14.96 12.33
CA ARG A 26 6.87 14.91 10.90
C ARG A 26 5.61 15.67 10.49
N GLY A 27 4.99 16.43 11.42
CA GLY A 27 3.71 17.13 11.19
C GLY A 27 2.53 16.17 11.01
N LEU A 28 2.71 14.91 11.42
CA LEU A 28 1.79 13.81 11.23
C LEU A 28 0.95 13.52 12.49
N ALA A 29 1.27 14.17 13.60
CA ALA A 29 0.49 14.22 14.83
C ALA A 29 0.66 15.58 15.52
N GLU A 30 -0.33 16.00 16.31
CA GLU A 30 -0.28 17.18 17.17
C GLU A 30 -0.51 16.71 18.62
N ARG A 31 0.39 17.02 19.55
CA ARG A 31 0.17 16.77 20.98
C ARG A 31 -0.74 17.86 21.54
N ARG A 32 -1.86 17.48 22.16
CA ARG A 32 -2.65 18.35 23.04
C ARG A 32 -2.68 17.76 24.45
N GLY A 33 -1.74 18.19 25.29
CA GLY A 33 -1.58 17.68 26.65
C GLY A 33 -1.21 16.19 26.66
N GLN A 34 -2.00 15.36 27.35
CA GLN A 34 -1.83 13.89 27.36
C GLN A 34 -2.41 13.18 26.12
N ARG A 35 -3.10 13.91 25.21
CA ARG A 35 -3.71 13.33 24.02
C ARG A 35 -2.83 13.56 22.79
N VAL A 36 -2.62 12.49 22.02
CA VAL A 36 -2.01 12.55 20.70
C VAL A 36 -3.13 12.67 19.68
N ILE A 37 -3.23 13.81 19.02
CA ILE A 37 -4.17 14.01 17.92
C ILE A 37 -3.43 13.62 16.65
N LEU A 38 -3.75 12.47 16.10
CA LEU A 38 -3.22 12.06 14.80
C LEU A 38 -3.76 13.03 13.73
N ALA A 39 -2.91 13.44 12.81
CA ALA A 39 -3.37 14.22 11.66
C ALA A 39 -4.45 13.42 10.91
N ARG A 40 -5.49 14.13 10.43
CA ARG A 40 -6.50 13.50 9.57
C ARG A 40 -5.78 12.81 8.41
N ASN A 41 -6.17 11.56 8.12
CA ASN A 41 -5.60 10.74 7.05
C ASN A 41 -4.10 10.36 7.20
N LEU A 42 -3.56 10.33 8.42
CA LEU A 42 -2.17 9.93 8.69
C LEU A 42 -1.74 8.64 7.97
N LEU A 43 -2.54 7.57 8.08
CA LEU A 43 -2.21 6.28 7.48
C LEU A 43 -2.12 6.36 5.95
N GLY A 44 -2.97 7.17 5.32
CA GLY A 44 -2.92 7.44 3.88
C GLY A 44 -1.64 8.16 3.49
N THR A 45 -1.22 9.18 4.25
CA THR A 45 0.03 9.91 4.01
C THR A 45 1.26 9.01 4.14
N LEU A 46 1.32 8.16 5.17
CA LEU A 46 2.41 7.21 5.36
C LEU A 46 2.48 6.18 4.23
N ARG A 47 1.32 5.63 3.82
CA ARG A 47 1.21 4.71 2.69
C ARG A 47 1.69 5.34 1.39
N ASN A 48 1.28 6.57 1.09
CA ASN A 48 1.69 7.26 -0.13
C ASN A 48 3.19 7.52 -0.16
N ARG A 49 3.80 7.86 0.97
CA ARG A 49 5.26 8.02 1.08
C ARG A 49 6.00 6.71 0.84
N GLU A 50 5.52 5.62 1.41
CA GLU A 50 6.08 4.29 1.19
C GLU A 50 5.97 3.88 -0.29
N LEU A 51 4.79 4.04 -0.90
CA LEU A 51 4.56 3.75 -2.31
C LEU A 51 5.46 4.58 -3.23
N THR A 52 5.64 5.86 -2.92
CA THR A 52 6.53 6.74 -3.68
C THR A 52 7.98 6.26 -3.61
N GLN A 53 8.44 5.81 -2.44
CA GLN A 53 9.80 5.30 -2.30
C GLN A 53 9.97 3.95 -3.02
N ALA A 54 9.01 3.03 -2.87
CA ALA A 54 9.03 1.75 -3.57
C ALA A 54 9.05 1.94 -5.09
N ALA A 55 8.22 2.85 -5.60
CA ALA A 55 8.19 3.20 -7.01
C ALA A 55 9.54 3.74 -7.52
N LYS A 56 10.19 4.64 -6.77
CA LYS A 56 11.52 5.15 -7.14
C LYS A 56 12.55 4.03 -7.25
N ASN A 57 12.56 3.11 -6.29
CA ASN A 57 13.49 1.97 -6.31
C ASN A 57 13.24 1.08 -7.54
N ILE A 58 11.97 0.76 -7.81
CA ILE A 58 11.59 -0.05 -8.98
C ILE A 58 11.98 0.65 -10.29
N ALA A 59 11.75 1.95 -10.39
CA ALA A 59 12.13 2.72 -11.57
C ALA A 59 13.64 2.71 -11.79
N ALA A 60 14.44 2.85 -10.72
CA ALA A 60 15.90 2.77 -10.80
C ALA A 60 16.39 1.37 -11.20
N GLU A 61 15.74 0.31 -10.73
CA GLU A 61 16.09 -1.08 -11.07
C GLU A 61 15.69 -1.49 -12.50
N THR A 62 14.54 -1.02 -12.98
CA THR A 62 13.92 -1.52 -14.21
C THR A 62 14.02 -0.54 -15.39
N GLY A 63 14.32 0.73 -15.12
CA GLY A 63 14.25 1.81 -16.09
C GLY A 63 12.82 2.24 -16.47
N LEU A 64 11.79 1.61 -15.90
CA LEU A 64 10.39 1.95 -16.20
C LEU A 64 9.94 3.19 -15.41
N GLU A 65 9.14 4.04 -16.05
CA GLU A 65 8.55 5.21 -15.39
C GLU A 65 7.41 4.80 -14.45
N HIS A 66 7.36 5.36 -13.24
CA HIS A 66 6.25 5.13 -12.33
C HIS A 66 5.04 6.00 -12.70
N ARG A 67 3.90 5.35 -12.92
CA ARG A 67 2.62 5.99 -13.19
C ARG A 67 1.72 5.90 -11.93
N PRO A 68 1.56 7.00 -11.18
CA PRO A 68 0.73 7.00 -9.98
C PRO A 68 -0.73 6.71 -10.32
N VAL A 69 -1.40 5.98 -9.42
CA VAL A 69 -2.80 5.58 -9.58
C VAL A 69 -3.68 6.46 -8.72
N ALA A 70 -4.56 7.23 -9.34
CA ALA A 70 -5.55 8.04 -8.65
C ALA A 70 -6.75 7.19 -8.21
N ASP A 71 -7.49 7.70 -7.22
CA ASP A 71 -8.72 7.05 -6.77
C ASP A 71 -9.77 7.02 -7.89
N GLY A 72 -10.43 5.88 -8.06
CA GLY A 72 -11.37 5.63 -9.16
C GLY A 72 -10.71 5.35 -10.51
N GLN A 73 -9.39 5.47 -10.64
CA GLN A 73 -8.69 5.22 -11.89
C GLN A 73 -8.64 3.73 -12.21
N ARG A 74 -8.97 3.41 -13.47
CA ARG A 74 -8.75 2.09 -14.06
C ARG A 74 -7.33 2.01 -14.61
N VAL A 75 -6.62 0.95 -14.25
CA VAL A 75 -5.24 0.66 -14.67
C VAL A 75 -5.24 -0.73 -15.30
N ALA A 76 -4.59 -0.87 -16.45
CA ALA A 76 -4.42 -2.14 -17.13
C ALA A 76 -2.95 -2.35 -17.48
N GLY A 77 -2.48 -3.59 -17.40
CA GLY A 77 -1.10 -3.93 -17.72
C GLY A 77 -0.80 -5.41 -17.47
N ILE A 78 0.40 -5.82 -17.85
CA ILE A 78 0.92 -7.15 -17.56
C ILE A 78 1.30 -7.19 -16.08
N TYR A 79 0.77 -8.17 -15.35
CA TYR A 79 1.16 -8.38 -13.96
C TYR A 79 2.57 -8.99 -13.90
N ARG A 80 3.57 -8.17 -13.53
CA ARG A 80 4.99 -8.55 -13.58
C ARG A 80 5.50 -9.20 -12.30
N ARG A 81 5.10 -8.67 -11.13
CA ARG A 81 5.56 -9.14 -9.82
C ARG A 81 4.70 -8.62 -8.67
N ASN A 82 4.77 -9.32 -7.54
CA ASN A 82 4.30 -8.81 -6.26
C ASN A 82 5.38 -7.91 -5.62
N VAL A 83 4.93 -6.95 -4.80
CA VAL A 83 5.79 -6.07 -4.01
C VAL A 83 5.25 -6.07 -2.58
N MET A 84 6.08 -6.47 -1.63
CA MET A 84 5.74 -6.49 -0.21
C MET A 84 6.15 -5.15 0.42
N LEU A 85 5.17 -4.40 0.92
CA LEU A 85 5.36 -3.16 1.64
C LEU A 85 4.78 -3.28 3.06
N ALA A 86 5.19 -2.41 3.99
CA ALA A 86 4.63 -2.35 5.33
C ALA A 86 3.12 -2.01 5.32
N SER A 87 2.67 -1.25 4.32
CA SER A 87 1.24 -0.96 4.10
C SER A 87 0.44 -2.10 3.45
N GLY A 88 1.10 -3.18 3.03
CA GLY A 88 0.46 -4.34 2.42
C GLY A 88 1.14 -4.81 1.13
N ARG A 89 0.52 -5.78 0.45
CA ARG A 89 1.02 -6.31 -0.82
C ARG A 89 0.46 -5.52 -2.00
N TYR A 90 1.32 -5.22 -2.95
CA TYR A 90 0.97 -4.55 -4.21
C TYR A 90 1.37 -5.41 -5.40
N ALA A 91 0.63 -5.24 -6.50
CA ALA A 91 0.94 -5.79 -7.81
C ALA A 91 1.56 -4.70 -8.66
N MET A 92 2.67 -5.02 -9.33
CA MET A 92 3.25 -4.18 -10.38
C MET A 92 2.59 -4.54 -11.71
N LEU A 93 1.83 -3.58 -12.27
CA LEU A 93 1.28 -3.67 -13.61
C LEU A 93 2.15 -2.86 -14.56
N ASP A 94 2.61 -3.49 -15.63
CA ASP A 94 3.41 -2.88 -16.69
C ASP A 94 2.50 -2.63 -17.91
N ASP A 95 2.33 -1.37 -18.29
CA ASP A 95 1.48 -0.96 -19.43
C ASP A 95 2.28 -0.81 -20.74
N GLY A 96 3.57 -1.16 -20.74
CA GLY A 96 4.50 -1.00 -21.85
C GLY A 96 5.14 0.38 -21.96
N MET A 97 4.60 1.40 -21.28
CA MET A 97 5.18 2.76 -21.21
C MET A 97 5.77 3.04 -19.82
N GLY A 98 5.26 2.36 -18.80
CA GLY A 98 5.71 2.47 -17.43
C GLY A 98 5.02 1.42 -16.58
N PHE A 99 5.01 1.66 -15.27
CA PHE A 99 4.38 0.74 -14.33
C PHE A 99 3.55 1.46 -13.28
N SER A 100 2.55 0.76 -12.78
CA SER A 100 1.72 1.20 -11.66
C SER A 100 1.73 0.15 -10.55
N LEU A 101 1.69 0.63 -9.31
CA LEU A 101 1.51 -0.22 -8.13
C LEU A 101 0.05 -0.19 -7.69
N VAL A 102 -0.57 -1.37 -7.68
CA VAL A 102 -2.00 -1.54 -7.37
C VAL A 102 -2.16 -2.51 -6.19
N PRO A 103 -3.05 -2.25 -5.20
CA PRO A 103 -3.27 -3.19 -4.09
C PRO A 103 -3.56 -4.62 -4.58
N TRP A 104 -2.75 -5.58 -4.12
CA TRP A 104 -2.85 -6.97 -4.57
C TRP A 104 -4.03 -7.70 -3.91
N LYS A 105 -4.62 -8.68 -4.62
CA LYS A 105 -5.59 -9.63 -4.07
C LYS A 105 -5.25 -11.07 -4.49
N PRO A 106 -5.62 -12.09 -3.69
CA PRO A 106 -5.36 -13.50 -4.03
C PRO A 106 -5.87 -13.93 -5.41
N VAL A 107 -6.95 -13.32 -5.88
CA VAL A 107 -7.57 -13.63 -7.17
C VAL A 107 -6.63 -13.43 -8.38
N ILE A 108 -5.58 -12.62 -8.25
CA ILE A 108 -4.57 -12.40 -9.30
C ILE A 108 -3.27 -13.18 -9.11
N GLU A 109 -3.16 -14.02 -8.07
CA GLU A 109 -1.93 -14.77 -7.78
C GLU A 109 -1.46 -15.61 -8.97
N GLN A 110 -2.38 -16.32 -9.62
CA GLN A 110 -2.11 -17.16 -10.79
C GLN A 110 -2.12 -16.39 -12.12
N ARG A 111 -2.08 -15.05 -12.08
CA ARG A 111 -2.16 -14.18 -13.27
C ARG A 111 -0.82 -13.53 -13.61
N LEU A 112 0.27 -14.02 -13.03
CA LEU A 112 1.62 -13.55 -13.35
C LEU A 112 1.86 -13.69 -14.86
N GLY A 113 2.39 -12.64 -15.48
CA GLY A 113 2.62 -12.56 -16.92
C GLY A 113 1.38 -12.38 -17.79
N GLN A 114 0.17 -12.33 -17.20
CA GLN A 114 -1.07 -12.08 -17.94
C GLN A 114 -1.44 -10.60 -17.91
N GLN A 115 -2.10 -10.15 -18.97
CA GLN A 115 -2.71 -8.83 -19.02
C GLN A 115 -3.99 -8.83 -18.18
N ILE A 116 -4.02 -7.93 -17.19
CA ILE A 116 -5.14 -7.77 -16.27
C ILE A 116 -5.44 -6.29 -16.08
N ALA A 117 -6.64 -5.98 -15.58
CA ALA A 117 -7.00 -4.63 -15.21
C ALA A 117 -7.53 -4.57 -13.77
N ALA A 118 -7.37 -3.40 -13.16
CA ALA A 118 -7.90 -3.10 -11.85
C ALA A 118 -8.40 -1.66 -11.80
N THR A 119 -9.41 -1.44 -10.96
CA THR A 119 -9.82 -0.11 -10.54
C THR A 119 -9.51 0.06 -9.05
N VAL A 120 -8.75 1.09 -8.70
CA VAL A 120 -8.41 1.39 -7.30
C VAL A 120 -9.47 2.30 -6.70
N ARG A 121 -10.04 1.93 -5.55
CA ARG A 121 -11.00 2.73 -4.78
C ARG A 121 -10.68 2.66 -3.29
N SER A 122 -10.50 3.82 -2.66
CA SER A 122 -10.25 3.99 -1.22
C SER A 122 -9.12 3.09 -0.70
N GLY A 123 -8.05 2.92 -1.49
CA GLY A 123 -6.91 2.07 -1.14
C GLY A 123 -7.14 0.57 -1.28
N THR A 124 -8.23 0.15 -1.93
CA THR A 124 -8.49 -1.24 -2.32
C THR A 124 -8.57 -1.35 -3.84
N ALA A 125 -8.33 -2.54 -4.40
CA ALA A 125 -8.46 -2.77 -5.83
C ALA A 125 -9.61 -3.74 -6.14
N SER A 126 -10.37 -3.43 -7.18
CA SER A 126 -11.32 -4.34 -7.85
C SER A 126 -10.67 -4.83 -9.14
N TRP A 127 -10.54 -6.15 -9.30
CA TRP A 127 -9.81 -6.77 -10.40
C TRP A 127 -10.77 -7.27 -11.48
N GLU A 128 -10.49 -6.89 -12.73
CA GLU A 128 -11.16 -7.37 -13.93
C GLU A 128 -10.29 -8.46 -14.55
N ILE A 129 -10.62 -9.71 -14.27
CA ILE A 129 -9.90 -10.87 -14.80
C ILE A 129 -10.73 -11.42 -15.94
N GLY A 130 -10.24 -11.28 -17.17
CA GLY A 130 -10.88 -11.87 -18.35
C GLY A 130 -11.21 -13.34 -18.12
N ARG A 131 -12.44 -13.76 -18.43
CA ARG A 131 -12.84 -15.17 -18.36
C ARG A 131 -11.87 -15.99 -19.21
N ARG A 132 -11.32 -17.08 -18.64
CA ARG A 132 -10.70 -18.14 -19.45
C ARG A 132 -11.77 -18.60 -20.45
N PRO A 133 -11.49 -18.73 -21.76
CA PRO A 133 -12.36 -19.51 -22.62
C PRO A 133 -12.44 -20.90 -22.00
N GLY A 134 -13.63 -21.29 -21.53
CA GLY A 134 -13.87 -22.67 -21.17
C GLY A 134 -13.64 -23.49 -22.43
N LEU A 135 -12.80 -24.52 -22.36
CA LEU A 135 -12.83 -25.59 -23.35
C LEU A 135 -14.25 -26.15 -23.34
N SER A 136 -15.07 -25.75 -24.30
CA SER A 136 -16.26 -26.51 -24.66
C SER A 136 -15.72 -27.76 -25.37
N ARG A 137 -15.62 -28.85 -24.62
CA ARG A 137 -15.50 -30.17 -25.25
C ARG A 137 -16.82 -30.42 -25.99
N GLY A 138 -16.72 -30.53 -27.31
CA GLY A 138 -17.72 -31.23 -28.11
C GLY A 138 -17.67 -32.73 -27.86
#